data_AF-A0A523XA92-F1
#
_entry.id   AF-A0A523XA92-F1
#
_cell.length_a   1.000
_cell.length_b   1.000
_cell.length_c   1.000
_cell.angle_alpha   90.00
_cell.angle_beta   90.00
_cell.angle_gamma   90.00
#
_symmetry.space_group_name_H-M   'P 1'
#
loop_
_entity.id
_entity.type
_entity.pdbx_description
1 polymer ?
#
loop_
_entity_poly.entity_id
_entity_poly.type
_entity_poly.pdbx_seq_one_letter_code
_entity_poly.pdbx_strand_id
1 'polypeptide(L)'
;MTIGVLSNYAPFLGRNLRVLDIHHYFAFLVVSSLVGFEKPDPRIFQMAMQEAGCPHENILYVGDSLPDDVEGAKGVGLDVVLLDRFDRFPDADCQRIRSLGQLLDIVA
;
A
#
# COMPACT_ATOMS: atom_id res chain seq x y z
N MET A 1 -10.08 -2.15 -12.17
CA MET A 1 -9.38 -1.82 -10.91
C MET A 1 -7.91 -1.64 -11.21
N THR A 2 -7.31 -0.54 -10.77
CA THR A 2 -5.88 -0.27 -10.93
C THR A 2 -5.16 -0.65 -9.65
N ILE A 3 -3.99 -1.28 -9.75
CA ILE A 3 -3.16 -1.64 -8.60
C ILE A 3 -1.82 -0.91 -8.73
N GLY A 4 -1.38 -0.30 -7.64
CA GLY A 4 -0.05 0.32 -7.52
C GLY A 4 0.71 -0.25 -6.33
N VAL A 5 2.03 -0.05 -6.31
CA VAL A 5 2.87 -0.42 -5.17
C VAL A 5 3.49 0.83 -4.58
N LEU A 6 3.35 0.99 -3.26
CA LEU A 6 4.10 1.96 -2.46
C LEU A 6 4.94 1.18 -1.44
N SER A 7 6.27 1.29 -1.50
CA SER A 7 7.14 0.48 -0.63
C SER A 7 8.36 1.25 -0.11
N ASN A 8 8.63 1.09 1.19
CA ASN A 8 9.92 1.43 1.80
C ASN A 8 10.94 0.36 1.37
N TYR A 9 11.54 0.54 0.20
CA TYR A 9 12.39 -0.48 -0.40
C TYR A 9 13.52 0.10 -1.23
N ALA A 10 14.43 -0.78 -1.61
CA ALA A 10 15.59 -0.51 -2.44
C ALA A 10 15.23 -0.32 -3.92
N PRO A 11 16.12 0.29 -4.73
CA PRO A 11 15.80 0.72 -6.11
C PRO A 11 15.55 -0.45 -7.08
N PHE A 12 15.86 -1.68 -6.67
CA PHE A 12 15.68 -2.88 -7.48
C PHE A 12 14.29 -3.53 -7.36
N LEU A 13 13.31 -2.92 -6.66
CA LEU A 13 11.95 -3.47 -6.55
C LEU A 13 11.34 -3.80 -7.91
N GLY A 14 11.39 -2.86 -8.86
CA GLY A 14 10.85 -3.08 -10.21
C GLY A 14 11.51 -4.24 -10.95
N ARG A 15 12.81 -4.46 -10.73
CA ARG A 15 13.53 -5.64 -11.26
C ARG A 15 13.04 -6.93 -10.60
N ASN A 16 12.87 -6.94 -9.29
CA ASN A 16 12.39 -8.12 -8.56
C ASN A 16 10.99 -8.52 -9.04
N LEU A 17 10.08 -7.55 -9.21
CA LEU A 17 8.72 -7.81 -9.73
C LEU A 17 8.74 -8.36 -11.16
N ARG A 18 9.70 -7.96 -12.00
CA ARG A 18 9.89 -8.53 -13.35
C ARG A 18 10.41 -9.95 -13.32
N VAL A 19 11.38 -10.25 -12.44
CA VAL A 19 11.92 -11.61 -12.27
C VAL A 19 10.84 -12.58 -11.78
N LEU A 20 9.95 -12.12 -10.91
CA LEU A 20 8.80 -12.89 -10.42
C LEU A 20 7.62 -12.92 -11.41
N ASP A 21 7.72 -12.23 -12.55
CA ASP A 21 6.67 -12.06 -13.55
C ASP A 21 5.31 -11.60 -12.98
N ILE A 22 5.35 -10.63 -12.07
CA ILE A 22 4.13 -10.01 -11.51
C ILE A 22 4.07 -8.49 -11.74
N HIS A 23 5.12 -7.92 -12.34
CA HIS A 23 5.18 -6.48 -12.63
C HIS A 23 3.98 -5.98 -13.46
N HIS A 24 3.42 -6.83 -14.32
CA HIS A 24 2.32 -6.49 -15.22
C HIS A 24 0.98 -6.29 -14.51
N TYR A 25 0.86 -6.69 -13.24
CA TYR A 25 -0.33 -6.39 -12.42
C TYR A 25 -0.33 -4.95 -11.87
N PHE A 26 0.81 -4.28 -11.86
CA PHE A 26 0.98 -2.99 -11.21
C PHE A 26 1.12 -1.88 -12.26
N ALA A 27 0.22 -0.90 -12.22
CA ALA A 27 0.24 0.24 -13.13
C ALA A 27 1.38 1.23 -12.82
N PHE A 28 1.76 1.35 -11.55
CA PHE A 28 2.82 2.25 -11.10
C PHE A 28 3.52 1.71 -9.84
N LEU A 29 4.74 2.19 -9.61
CA LEU A 29 5.55 1.88 -8.44
C LEU A 29 6.09 3.18 -7.82
N VAL A 30 5.82 3.40 -6.54
CA VAL A 30 6.40 4.46 -5.72
C VAL A 30 7.33 3.81 -4.70
N VAL A 31 8.63 4.03 -4.84
CA VAL A 31 9.66 3.37 -4.04
C VAL A 31 10.47 4.41 -3.28
N SER A 32 10.57 4.27 -1.95
CA SER A 32 11.19 5.29 -1.10
C SER A 32 12.60 5.68 -1.53
N SER A 33 13.43 4.71 -1.90
CA SER A 33 14.80 4.96 -2.38
C SER A 33 14.89 5.70 -3.72
N LEU A 34 13.81 5.75 -4.50
CA LEU A 34 13.74 6.49 -5.77
C LEU A 34 13.18 7.90 -5.59
N VAL A 35 12.24 8.08 -4.66
CA VAL A 35 11.53 9.36 -4.46
C VAL A 35 12.08 10.19 -3.30
N GLY A 36 12.91 9.60 -2.43
CA GLY A 36 13.60 10.30 -1.33
C GLY A 36 12.77 10.49 -0.06
N PHE A 37 11.57 9.89 0.01
CA PHE A 37 10.69 9.90 1.18
C PHE A 37 10.26 8.48 1.49
N GLU A 38 10.10 8.14 2.76
CA GLU A 38 9.64 6.83 3.21
C GLU A 38 8.35 6.97 4.01
N LYS A 39 7.53 5.93 4.02
CA LYS A 39 6.42 5.84 4.97
C LYS A 39 6.94 5.93 6.40
N PRO A 40 6.24 6.62 7.32
CA PRO A 40 4.90 7.19 7.15
C PRO A 40 4.84 8.64 6.63
N ASP A 41 5.91 9.17 6.00
CA ASP A 41 5.91 10.54 5.50
C ASP A 41 4.75 10.79 4.51
N PRO A 42 3.91 11.81 4.71
CA PRO A 42 2.73 12.03 3.87
C PRO A 42 3.08 12.25 2.39
N ARG A 43 4.30 12.71 2.08
CA ARG A 43 4.73 13.00 0.70
C ARG A 43 4.78 11.74 -0.16
N ILE A 44 5.19 10.59 0.38
CA ILE A 44 5.24 9.35 -0.41
C ILE A 44 3.83 8.85 -0.74
N PHE A 45 2.87 8.99 0.18
CA PHE A 45 1.48 8.65 -0.08
C PHE A 45 0.84 9.59 -1.10
N GLN A 46 1.08 10.91 -0.97
CA GLN A 46 0.60 11.90 -1.94
C GLN A 46 1.12 11.62 -3.36
N MET A 47 2.38 11.19 -3.50
CA MET A 47 2.91 10.75 -4.80
C MET A 47 2.16 9.53 -5.33
N ALA A 48 1.91 8.51 -4.49
CA ALA A 48 1.15 7.34 -4.91
C ALA A 48 -0.31 7.68 -5.30
N MET A 49 -0.94 8.64 -4.62
CA MET A 49 -2.27 9.14 -4.95
C MET A 49 -2.27 9.90 -6.28
N GLN A 50 -1.24 10.69 -6.56
CA GLN A 50 -1.06 11.36 -7.84
C GLN A 50 -0.90 10.35 -8.99
N GLU A 51 -0.09 9.31 -8.80
CA GLU A 51 0.06 8.21 -9.78
C GLU A 51 -1.23 7.42 -9.98
N ALA A 52 -2.04 7.25 -8.92
CA ALA A 52 -3.35 6.60 -9.02
C ALA A 52 -4.36 7.40 -9.86
N GLY A 53 -4.24 8.74 -9.88
CA GLY A 53 -5.02 9.62 -10.75
C GLY A 53 -6.51 9.66 -10.44
N CYS A 54 -6.93 9.31 -9.22
CA CYS A 54 -8.32 9.35 -8.78
C CYS A 54 -8.45 10.00 -7.39
N PRO A 55 -9.67 10.40 -6.98
CA PRO A 55 -9.93 10.91 -5.63
C PRO A 55 -9.53 9.90 -4.55
N HIS A 56 -9.09 10.39 -3.40
CA HIS A 56 -8.56 9.56 -2.31
C HIS A 56 -9.60 8.61 -1.73
N GLU A 57 -10.87 8.99 -1.79
CA GLU A 57 -12.03 8.19 -1.38
C GLU A 57 -12.23 6.93 -2.25
N ASN A 58 -11.56 6.87 -3.42
CA ASN A 58 -11.57 5.72 -4.31
C ASN A 58 -10.27 4.91 -4.24
N ILE A 59 -9.43 5.14 -3.23
CA ILE A 59 -8.15 4.45 -3.04
C ILE A 59 -8.18 3.69 -1.71
N LEU A 60 -8.06 2.37 -1.79
CA LEU A 60 -7.83 1.51 -0.63
C LEU A 60 -6.34 1.20 -0.49
N TYR A 61 -5.72 1.63 0.62
CA TYR A 61 -4.36 1.24 0.96
C TYR A 61 -4.35 -0.11 1.68
N VAL A 62 -3.39 -0.98 1.35
CA VAL A 62 -3.21 -2.27 2.01
C VAL A 62 -1.75 -2.44 2.39
N GLY A 63 -1.48 -2.72 3.66
CA GLY A 63 -0.14 -2.91 4.21
C GLY A 63 -0.13 -3.73 5.50
N ASP A 64 1.04 -4.05 6.02
CA ASP A 64 1.23 -4.96 7.17
C ASP A 64 1.90 -4.29 8.39
N SER A 65 2.29 -3.02 8.27
CA SER A 65 2.89 -2.21 9.33
C SER A 65 1.87 -1.22 9.93
N LEU A 66 1.60 -1.29 11.23
CA LEU A 66 0.78 -0.27 11.89
C LEU A 66 1.33 1.16 11.71
N PRO A 67 2.59 1.46 12.09
CA PRO A 67 3.11 2.83 11.99
C PRO A 67 3.30 3.27 10.54
N ASP A 68 3.86 2.41 9.69
CA ASP A 68 4.21 2.83 8.33
C ASP A 68 3.00 2.84 7.40
N ASP A 69 2.13 1.84 7.48
CA ASP A 69 1.02 1.65 6.54
C ASP A 69 -0.28 2.24 7.08
N VAL A 70 -0.73 1.78 8.26
CA VAL A 70 -2.06 2.13 8.77
C VAL A 70 -2.09 3.58 9.21
N GLU A 71 -1.17 4.00 10.08
CA GLU A 71 -1.11 5.37 10.56
C GLU A 71 -0.72 6.34 9.43
N GLY A 72 0.23 5.95 8.58
CA GLY A 72 0.64 6.73 7.41
C GLY A 72 -0.51 6.98 6.42
N ALA A 73 -1.24 5.93 6.02
CA ALA A 73 -2.37 6.06 5.11
C ALA A 73 -3.52 6.87 5.71
N LYS A 74 -3.89 6.61 6.97
CA LYS A 74 -4.90 7.41 7.69
C LYS A 74 -4.50 8.88 7.79
N GLY A 75 -3.22 9.16 8.01
CA GLY A 75 -2.69 10.53 8.14
C GLY A 75 -2.88 11.39 6.89
N VAL A 76 -3.08 10.77 5.72
CA VAL A 76 -3.39 11.46 4.46
C VAL A 76 -4.84 11.26 3.99
N GLY A 77 -5.70 10.67 4.82
CA GLY A 77 -7.12 10.49 4.53
C GLY A 77 -7.46 9.31 3.61
N LEU A 78 -6.58 8.31 3.49
CA LEU A 78 -6.87 7.08 2.75
C LEU A 78 -7.60 6.05 3.63
N ASP A 79 -8.52 5.33 3.01
CA ASP A 79 -9.03 4.09 3.59
C ASP A 79 -7.91 3.06 3.62
N VAL A 80 -7.86 2.28 4.71
CA VAL A 80 -6.78 1.32 4.92
C VAL A 80 -7.27 -0.01 5.48
N VAL A 81 -6.72 -1.08 4.92
CA VAL A 81 -6.87 -2.45 5.43
C VAL A 81 -5.50 -2.96 5.89
N LEU A 82 -5.44 -3.43 7.14
CA LEU A 82 -4.26 -4.07 7.70
C LEU A 82 -4.22 -5.55 7.32
N LEU A 83 -3.14 -5.97 6.67
CA LEU A 83 -2.81 -7.36 6.41
C LEU A 83 -2.05 -7.96 7.59
N ASP A 84 -2.79 -8.45 8.57
CA ASP A 84 -2.23 -9.09 9.76
C ASP A 84 -2.34 -10.63 9.68
N ARG A 85 -1.40 -11.23 8.95
CA ARG A 85 -1.36 -12.67 8.67
C ARG A 85 -1.26 -13.54 9.92
N PHE A 86 -0.69 -12.99 11.00
CA PHE A 86 -0.32 -13.74 12.21
C PHE A 86 -1.01 -13.25 13.47
N ASP A 87 -2.05 -12.42 13.33
CA ASP A 87 -2.84 -11.90 14.46
C ASP A 87 -2.03 -11.10 15.48
N ARG A 88 -1.05 -10.34 15.00
CA ARG A 88 -0.13 -9.53 15.81
C ARG A 88 -0.78 -8.26 16.38
N PHE A 89 -1.86 -7.80 15.77
CA PHE A 89 -2.51 -6.53 16.07
C PHE A 89 -4.03 -6.73 16.24
N PRO A 90 -4.48 -7.50 17.24
CA PRO A 90 -5.90 -7.79 17.44
C PRO A 90 -6.74 -6.54 17.72
N ASP A 91 -6.14 -5.52 18.35
CA ASP A 91 -6.78 -4.28 18.75
C ASP A 91 -6.56 -3.13 17.75
N ALA A 92 -6.08 -3.43 16.53
CA ALA A 92 -5.89 -2.42 15.50
C ALA A 92 -7.23 -1.75 15.15
N ASP A 93 -7.26 -0.42 15.22
CA ASP A 93 -8.44 0.40 14.88
C ASP A 93 -8.62 0.52 13.36
N CYS A 94 -8.66 -0.58 12.61
CA CYS A 94 -8.92 -0.56 11.18
C CYS A 94 -9.45 -1.93 10.73
N GLN A 95 -9.98 -1.99 9.52
CA GLN A 95 -10.35 -3.26 8.94
C GLN A 95 -9.10 -4.13 8.75
N ARG A 96 -9.21 -5.41 9.14
CA ARG A 96 -8.06 -6.31 9.21
C ARG A 96 -8.36 -7.61 8.49
N ILE A 97 -7.39 -8.08 7.72
CA ILE A 97 -7.45 -9.33 6.97
C ILE A 97 -6.21 -10.17 7.26
N ARG A 98 -6.34 -11.49 7.15
CA ARG A 98 -5.24 -12.45 7.32
C ARG A 98 -4.64 -12.92 5.99
N SER A 99 -5.35 -12.70 4.89
CA SER A 99 -4.86 -13.01 3.55
C SER A 99 -5.42 -12.04 2.52
N LEU A 100 -4.65 -11.79 1.45
CA LEU A 100 -5.08 -10.93 0.35
C LEU A 100 -6.36 -11.43 -0.35
N GLY A 101 -6.67 -12.73 -0.28
CA GLY A 101 -7.91 -13.28 -0.84
C GLY A 101 -9.18 -12.69 -0.21
N GLN A 102 -9.11 -12.27 1.06
CA GLN A 102 -10.23 -11.62 1.75
C GLN A 102 -10.49 -10.20 1.23
N LEU A 103 -9.58 -9.60 0.46
CA LEU A 103 -9.85 -8.32 -0.19
C LEU A 103 -10.99 -8.45 -1.21
N LEU A 104 -11.23 -9.64 -1.78
CA LEU A 104 -12.30 -9.86 -2.73
C LEU A 104 -13.69 -9.61 -2.12
N ASP A 105 -13.85 -9.75 -0.81
CA ASP A 105 -15.11 -9.46 -0.11
C ASP A 105 -15.27 -7.96 0.23
N ILE A 106 -14.20 -7.18 0.05
CA ILE A 106 -14.12 -5.75 0.43
C ILE A 106 -14.25 -4.86 -0.81
N VAL A 107 -13.63 -5.27 -1.91
CA VAL A 107 -13.51 -4.48 -3.15
C VAL A 107 -14.49 -4.92 -4.26
N ALA A 108 -15.40 -5.85 -3.95
CA ALA A 108 -16.41 -6.35 -4.88
C ALA A 108 -17.54 -5.34 -5.17
#